data_AF-A0A8T5PUW8-F1
#
_entry.id   AF-A0A8T5PUW8-F1
#
_cell.length_a   1.000
_cell.length_b   1.000
_cell.length_c   1.000
_cell.angle_alpha   90.00
_cell.angle_beta   90.00
_cell.angle_gamma   90.00
#
_symmetry.space_group_name_H-M   'P 1'
#
loop_
_entity.id
_entity.type
_entity.pdbx_description
1 polymer ?
#
loop_
_entity_poly.entity_id
_entity_poly.type
_entity_poly.pdbx_seq_one_letter_code
_entity_poly.pdbx_strand_id
1 'polypeptide(L)' 'MMLLLRCPQCKQAMKYESRDRMYYNKTKRCVYCGKSFQVRDSIVRAM' A
#
# COMPACT_ATOMS: atom_id res chain seq x y z
N MET A 1 -3.80 -12.24 -1.83
CA MET A 1 -2.48 -11.93 -2.43
C MET A 1 -1.80 -10.89 -1.56
N MET A 2 -0.51 -11.07 -1.27
CA MET A 2 0.23 -10.20 -0.35
C MET A 2 1.07 -9.22 -1.16
N LEU A 3 0.81 -7.92 -1.00
CA LEU A 3 1.50 -6.83 -1.65
C LEU A 3 2.39 -6.11 -0.65
N LEU A 4 3.57 -5.66 -1.10
CA LEU A 4 4.38 -4.73 -0.33
C LEU A 4 4.03 -3.31 -0.77
N LEU A 5 3.55 -2.48 0.16
CA LEU A 5 3.26 -1.08 -0.09
C LEU A 5 4.30 -0.20 0.57
N ARG A 6 4.71 0.88 -0.08
CA ARG A 6 5.57 1.92 0.49
C ARG A 6 4.79 3.21 0.59
N CYS A 7 4.64 3.74 1.80
CA CYS A 7 3.94 4.99 2.00
C CYS A 7 4.72 6.14 1.30
N PRO A 8 4.08 6.95 0.46
CA PRO A 8 4.77 8.04 -0.24
C PRO A 8 5.20 9.18 0.71
N GLN A 9 4.53 9.31 1.86
CA GLN A 9 4.81 10.38 2.83
C GLN A 9 6.00 10.03 3.75
N CYS A 10 5.95 8.88 4.43
CA CYS A 10 6.98 8.48 5.38
C CYS A 10 7.99 7.45 4.83
N LYS A 11 7.84 7.04 3.57
CA LYS A 11 8.70 6.07 2.87
C LYS A 11 8.80 4.69 3.51
N GLN A 12 7.99 4.39 4.53
CA GLN A 12 7.97 3.07 5.17
C GLN A 12 7.20 2.04 4.38
N ALA A 13 7.80 0.86 4.31
CA ALA A 13 7.21 -0.32 3.72
C ALA A 13 6.24 -1.00 4.70
N MET A 14 5.13 -1.50 4.20
CA MET A 14 4.13 -2.22 4.95
C MET A 14 3.53 -3.32 4.10
N LYS A 15 3.11 -4.39 4.76
CA LYS A 15 2.43 -5.50 4.11
C LYS A 15 0.95 -5.15 3.93
N TYR A 16 0.43 -5.44 2.74
CA TYR A 16 -0.97 -5.30 2.41
C TYR A 16 -1.51 -6.62 1.89
N GLU A 17 -2.34 -7.25 2.72
CA GLU A 17 -3.10 -8.41 2.29
C GLU A 17 -4.37 -7.92 1.58
N SER A 18 -4.40 -8.12 0.27
CA SER A 18 -5.60 -7.88 -0.51
C SER A 18 -6.32 -9.21 -0.73
N ARG A 19 -7.57 -9.30 -0.25
CA ARG A 19 -8.46 -10.43 -0.55
C ARG A 19 -8.96 -10.38 -2.00
N ASP A 20 -9.13 -9.18 -2.54
CA ASP A 20 -9.53 -8.94 -3.93
C ASP A 20 -8.33 -8.73 -4.85
N ARG A 21 -8.44 -9.21 -6.08
CA ARG A 21 -7.55 -8.83 -7.20
C ARG A 21 -7.72 -7.35 -7.59
N MET A 22 -8.87 -6.74 -7.25
CA MET A 22 -9.15 -5.32 -7.49
C MET A 22 -8.64 -4.42 -6.35
N TYR A 23 -7.33 -4.24 -6.25
CA TYR A 23 -6.71 -3.30 -5.30
C TYR A 23 -6.47 -1.90 -5.88
N TYR A 24 -6.81 -1.67 -7.16
CA TYR A 24 -6.47 -0.45 -7.89
C TYR A 24 -7.12 0.81 -7.33
N ASN A 25 -8.37 0.72 -6.88
CA ASN A 25 -9.12 1.84 -6.30
C ASN A 25 -9.19 1.79 -4.77
N LYS A 26 -8.42 0.91 -4.12
CA LYS A 26 -8.39 0.84 -2.66
C LYS A 26 -7.41 1.87 -2.11
N THR A 27 -7.83 2.56 -1.05
CA THR A 27 -6.95 3.40 -0.24
C THR A 27 -6.54 2.65 1.01
N LYS A 28 -5.30 2.85 1.45
CA LYS A 28 -4.80 2.32 2.71
C LYS A 28 -4.23 3.46 3.55
N ARG A 29 -4.54 3.42 4.84
CA ARG A 29 -3.93 4.29 5.85
C ARG A 29 -2.58 3.74 6.26
N CYS A 30 -1.57 4.59 6.27
CA CYS A 30 -0.25 4.28 6.79
C CYS A 30 -0.31 4.05 8.31
N VAL A 31 0.25 2.95 8.78
CA VAL A 31 0.36 2.66 10.22
C VAL A 31 1.38 3.54 10.95
N TYR A 32 2.32 4.14 10.22
CA TYR A 32 3.39 4.97 10.80
C TYR A 32 3.02 6.45 10.87
N CYS A 33 2.55 7.04 9.76
CA CYS A 33 2.25 8.48 9.69
C CYS A 33 0.75 8.80 9.70
N GLY A 34 -0.13 7.77 9.71
CA GLY A 34 -1.57 7.96 9.74
C GLY A 34 -2.19 8.55 8.47
N LYS A 35 -1.41 8.87 7.43
CA LYS A 35 -1.89 9.39 6.15
C LYS A 35 -2.46 8.27 5.28
N SER A 36 -3.57 8.56 4.59
CA SER A 36 -4.17 7.65 3.61
C SER A 36 -3.58 7.88 2.23
N PHE A 37 -3.36 6.80 1.48
CA PHE A 37 -2.82 6.83 0.13
C PHE A 37 -3.44 5.74 -0.74
N GLN A 38 -3.38 5.89 -2.07
CA GLN A 38 -3.87 4.88 -3.01
C GLN A 38 -2.91 3.69 -3.03
N VAL A 39 -3.46 2.48 -2.88
CA VAL A 39 -2.68 1.24 -2.84
C VAL A 39 -1.89 1.07 -4.14
N ARG A 40 -2.50 1.28 -5.31
CA ARG A 40 -1.88 1.07 -6.63
C ARG A 40 -0.57 1.86 -6.82
N ASP A 41 -0.56 3.13 -6.41
CA ASP A 41 0.56 4.06 -6.59
C ASP A 41 1.70 3.76 -5.60
N SER A 42 1.40 2.99 -4.57
CA SER A 42 2.32 2.69 -3.47
C SER A 42 2.82 1.25 -3.49
N ILE A 43 2.46 0.43 -4.50
CA ILE A 43 2.97 -0.93 -4.62
C ILE A 43 4.44 -0.90 -4.98
N VAL A 44 5.26 -1.44 -4.08
CA VAL A 44 6.63 -1.80 -4.38
C VAL A 44 6.56 -3.12 -5.14
N ARG A 45 6.58 -3.06 -6.47
CA ARG A 45 6.91 -4.26 -7.26
C ARG A 45 8.33 -4.64 -6.84
N ALA A 46 8.48 -5.78 -6.17
CA ALA A 46 9.74 -6.51 -6.24
C ALA A 46 9.90 -6.84 -7.73
N MET A 47 10.86 -6.18 -8.39
CA MET A 47 11.34 -6.62 -9.71
C MET A 47 12.03 -7.96 -9.55
#